data_AF-A0A954LN29-F1
#
_entry.id   AF-A0A954LN29-F1
#
_cell.length_a   1.000
_cell.length_b   1.000
_cell.length_c   1.000
_cell.angle_alpha   90.00
_cell.angle_beta   90.00
_cell.angle_gamma   90.00
#
_symmetry.space_group_name_H-M   'P 1'
#
loop_
_entity.id
_entity.type
_entity.pdbx_description
1 polymer ?
#
loop_
_entity_poly.entity_id
_entity_poly.type
_entity_poly.pdbx_seq_one_letter_code
_entity_poly.pdbx_strand_id
1 'polypeptide(L)'
;LSYAGRSSGLKRQQVEEFRRYLCDEVIARSAELLKNNFHVRLNVAIVLANLNLTDYHRKNGIPEQAYAKAAVPLLDILKTKTGGGLDEQLEAVKVEAALGLTRIALKGDNLNFNVATENLENHIAKTLITQLQDTNAHPWYQKRLLEALAALDISNDVKTGKPIIIEALGEVLADPKRDFSVRARAAREFGRANLTASFNYEKFVFQVLLLEHEMALAYQKAPDDFHWMESFGDLYFAFHPYTEDEIVLYEKAKGFPPGLNNAKRNPPSTVKDAYQQMLPIVKHVVTQKGWEIPKDFNLGRQPNEKIPAKLITDLAAWLGEHQPASHKLDPSLPDLAPNAPVPGAKKTTASASN
;
A
#
# COMPACT_ATOMS: atom_id res chain seq x y z
N LEU A 1 -13.23 -26.37 -8.88
CA LEU A 1 -13.20 -27.79 -8.44
C LEU A 1 -13.28 -27.82 -6.92
N SER A 2 -14.48 -28.02 -6.37
CA SER A 2 -14.73 -28.09 -4.93
C SER A 2 -14.41 -29.50 -4.43
N TYR A 3 -13.21 -29.70 -3.89
CA TYR A 3 -12.80 -30.95 -3.25
C TYR A 3 -13.26 -30.99 -1.77
N ALA A 4 -14.51 -30.60 -1.51
CA ALA A 4 -15.08 -30.54 -0.16
C ALA A 4 -15.98 -31.75 0.17
N GLY A 5 -15.87 -32.84 -0.59
CA GLY A 5 -16.63 -34.07 -0.36
C GLY A 5 -15.71 -35.26 -0.19
N ARG A 6 -15.63 -35.78 1.06
CA ARG A 6 -14.93 -37.02 1.49
C ARG A 6 -13.47 -36.87 1.92
N SER A 7 -13.22 -36.17 3.02
CA SER A 7 -11.99 -36.31 3.83
C SER A 7 -12.30 -36.72 5.27
N SER A 8 -13.34 -37.52 5.52
CA SER A 8 -13.82 -37.90 6.85
C SER A 8 -12.91 -38.87 7.62
N GLY A 9 -11.66 -39.09 7.16
CA GLY A 9 -10.69 -40.00 7.78
C GLY A 9 -9.23 -39.56 7.71
N LEU A 10 -8.90 -38.41 7.09
CA LEU A 10 -7.53 -37.90 7.05
C LEU A 10 -7.30 -36.96 8.24
N LYS A 11 -6.20 -37.17 8.97
CA LYS A 11 -5.77 -36.22 10.00
C LYS A 11 -5.36 -34.91 9.32
N ARG A 12 -5.68 -33.77 9.93
CA ARG A 12 -5.34 -32.42 9.43
C ARG A 12 -3.88 -32.32 8.95
N GLN A 13 -2.96 -32.87 9.74
CA GLN A 13 -1.54 -32.90 9.42
C GLN A 13 -1.24 -33.57 8.07
N GLN A 14 -1.92 -34.68 7.73
CA GLN A 14 -1.72 -35.38 6.47
C GLN A 14 -2.21 -34.56 5.27
N VAL A 15 -3.28 -33.79 5.46
CA VAL A 15 -3.79 -32.86 4.42
C VAL A 15 -2.80 -31.72 4.21
N GLU A 16 -2.25 -31.15 5.27
CA GLU A 16 -1.22 -30.10 5.20
C GLU A 16 0.08 -30.61 4.57
N GLU A 17 0.53 -31.82 4.91
CA GLU A 17 1.70 -32.47 4.30
C GLU A 17 1.50 -32.71 2.80
N PHE A 18 0.35 -33.24 2.39
CA PHE A 18 0.03 -33.42 0.97
C PHE A 18 -0.03 -32.09 0.22
N ARG A 19 -0.66 -31.07 0.81
CA ARG A 19 -0.72 -29.72 0.21
C ARG A 19 0.67 -29.10 0.07
N ARG A 20 1.53 -29.27 1.08
CA ARG A 20 2.92 -28.82 1.02
C ARG A 20 3.66 -29.48 -0.15
N TYR A 21 3.55 -30.80 -0.28
CA TYR A 21 4.14 -31.53 -1.41
C TYR A 21 3.63 -31.00 -2.75
N LEU A 22 2.31 -30.85 -2.90
CA LEU A 22 1.70 -30.31 -4.13
C LEU A 22 2.20 -28.90 -4.45
N CYS A 23 2.26 -28.01 -3.44
CA CYS A 23 2.76 -26.65 -3.63
C CYS A 23 4.24 -26.63 -4.03
N ASP A 24 5.07 -27.49 -3.42
CA ASP A 24 6.49 -27.61 -3.77
C ASP A 24 6.66 -28.11 -5.22
N GLU A 25 5.86 -29.09 -5.67
CA GLU A 25 5.85 -29.53 -7.08
C GLU A 25 5.42 -28.43 -8.05
N VAL A 26 4.37 -27.66 -7.71
CA VAL A 26 3.93 -26.52 -8.54
C VAL A 26 5.04 -25.47 -8.66
N ILE A 27 5.70 -25.13 -7.55
CA ILE A 27 6.85 -24.21 -7.57
C ILE A 27 7.96 -24.76 -8.46
N ALA A 28 8.34 -26.03 -8.33
CA ALA A 28 9.40 -26.64 -9.12
C ALA A 28 9.12 -26.59 -10.63
N ARG A 29 7.86 -26.75 -11.05
CA ARG A 29 7.46 -26.68 -12.46
C ARG A 29 7.27 -25.26 -12.99
N SER A 30 7.05 -24.29 -12.11
CA SER A 30 6.76 -22.90 -12.51
C SER A 30 7.90 -22.24 -13.30
N ALA A 31 9.15 -22.55 -12.97
CA ALA A 31 10.34 -21.93 -13.57
C ALA A 31 10.44 -22.12 -15.09
N GLU A 32 10.04 -23.29 -15.60
CA GLU A 32 9.99 -23.55 -17.05
C GLU A 32 8.85 -22.80 -17.72
N LEU A 33 7.68 -22.76 -17.08
CA LEU A 33 6.48 -22.12 -17.62
C LEU A 33 6.60 -20.58 -17.66
N LEU A 34 7.39 -19.99 -16.77
CA LEU A 34 7.68 -18.55 -16.77
C LEU A 34 8.50 -18.07 -17.98
N LYS A 35 9.02 -18.99 -18.79
CA LYS A 35 9.73 -18.70 -20.06
C LYS A 35 8.83 -18.80 -21.30
N ASN A 36 7.55 -19.09 -21.12
CA ASN A 36 6.63 -19.37 -22.23
C ASN A 36 5.97 -18.08 -22.77
N ASN A 37 4.84 -18.14 -23.47
CA ASN A 37 4.13 -16.94 -23.92
C ASN A 37 3.47 -16.19 -22.75
N PHE A 38 3.11 -14.92 -22.97
CA PHE A 38 2.53 -14.02 -21.96
C PHE A 38 1.40 -14.66 -21.13
N HIS A 39 0.44 -15.32 -21.76
CA HIS A 39 -0.71 -15.88 -21.05
C HIS A 39 -0.30 -16.99 -20.09
N VAL A 40 0.67 -17.82 -20.47
CA VAL A 40 1.20 -18.86 -19.59
C VAL A 40 1.93 -18.23 -18.41
N ARG A 41 2.80 -17.23 -18.63
CA ARG A 41 3.51 -16.53 -17.54
C ARG A 41 2.55 -15.88 -16.55
N LEU A 42 1.53 -15.20 -17.06
CA LEU A 42 0.51 -14.55 -16.23
C LEU A 42 -0.25 -15.58 -15.38
N ASN A 43 -0.70 -16.69 -15.97
CA ASN A 43 -1.38 -17.74 -15.23
C ASN A 43 -0.46 -18.40 -14.19
N VAL A 44 0.83 -18.56 -14.48
CA VAL A 44 1.80 -19.08 -13.51
C VAL A 44 1.93 -18.13 -12.32
N ALA A 45 2.05 -16.81 -12.57
CA ALA A 45 2.10 -15.82 -11.49
C ALA A 45 0.83 -15.86 -10.62
N ILE A 46 -0.35 -15.96 -11.25
CA ILE A 46 -1.64 -16.10 -10.54
C ILE A 46 -1.67 -17.37 -9.70
N VAL A 47 -1.24 -18.51 -10.25
CA VAL A 47 -1.20 -19.79 -9.52
C VAL A 47 -0.27 -19.69 -8.32
N LEU A 48 0.96 -19.19 -8.52
CA LEU A 48 1.94 -19.01 -7.45
C LEU A 48 1.41 -18.07 -6.35
N ALA A 49 0.77 -16.95 -6.72
CA ALA A 49 0.18 -15.99 -5.80
C ALA A 49 -0.93 -16.61 -4.92
N ASN A 50 -1.64 -17.62 -5.43
CA ASN A 50 -2.80 -18.23 -4.79
C ASN A 50 -2.52 -19.60 -4.16
N LEU A 51 -1.25 -20.02 -4.05
CA LEU A 51 -0.90 -21.26 -3.36
C LEU A 51 -1.25 -21.19 -1.87
N ASN A 52 -1.85 -22.28 -1.36
CA ASN A 52 -2.38 -22.40 -0.02
C ASN A 52 -1.92 -23.66 0.69
N LEU A 53 -1.41 -23.48 1.91
CA LEU A 53 -1.15 -24.58 2.82
C LEU A 53 -2.45 -25.08 3.47
N THR A 54 -3.39 -24.16 3.75
CA THR A 54 -4.74 -24.49 4.24
C THR A 54 -5.78 -23.62 3.53
N ASP A 55 -6.96 -24.19 3.28
CA ASP A 55 -8.12 -23.41 2.80
C ASP A 55 -8.95 -22.90 3.97
N TYR A 56 -9.69 -21.82 3.74
CA TYR A 56 -10.64 -21.32 4.72
C TYR A 56 -11.76 -22.34 4.96
N HIS A 57 -11.88 -22.82 6.20
CA HIS A 57 -12.97 -23.70 6.62
C HIS A 57 -13.86 -23.01 7.66
N ARG A 58 -14.90 -22.30 7.18
CA ARG A 58 -15.86 -21.53 8.00
C ARG A 58 -16.42 -22.28 9.21
N LYS A 59 -16.75 -23.58 9.07
CA LYS A 59 -17.33 -24.40 10.14
C LYS A 59 -16.34 -24.74 11.26
N ASN A 60 -15.05 -24.81 10.94
CA ASN A 60 -14.01 -25.25 11.88
C ASN A 60 -13.12 -24.10 12.34
N GLY A 61 -13.39 -22.87 11.89
CA GLY A 61 -12.60 -21.68 12.21
C GLY A 61 -11.16 -21.72 11.69
N ILE A 62 -10.82 -22.62 10.76
CA ILE A 62 -9.46 -22.72 10.22
C ILE A 62 -9.27 -21.60 9.20
N PRO A 63 -8.35 -20.66 9.42
CA PRO A 63 -8.07 -19.63 8.44
C PRO A 63 -7.37 -20.20 7.22
N GLU A 64 -7.58 -19.55 6.08
CA GLU A 64 -6.71 -19.72 4.92
C GLU A 64 -5.29 -19.32 5.28
N GLN A 65 -4.32 -20.12 4.83
CA GLN A 65 -2.88 -19.86 5.02
C GLN A 65 -2.16 -19.91 3.68
N ALA A 66 -1.57 -18.79 3.29
CA ALA A 66 -0.79 -18.69 2.06
C ALA A 66 0.51 -19.50 2.16
N TYR A 67 0.95 -20.07 1.03
CA TYR A 67 2.17 -20.86 1.00
C TYR A 67 3.42 -19.97 0.87
N ALA A 68 4.10 -19.69 1.98
CA ALA A 68 5.19 -18.72 2.04
C ALA A 68 6.36 -18.99 1.07
N LYS A 69 6.69 -20.25 0.77
CA LYS A 69 7.77 -20.56 -0.20
C LYS A 69 7.48 -20.06 -1.62
N ALA A 70 6.21 -19.83 -1.97
CA ALA A 70 5.84 -19.26 -3.27
C ALA A 70 6.39 -17.83 -3.44
N ALA A 71 6.77 -17.14 -2.36
CA ALA A 71 7.40 -15.83 -2.43
C ALA A 71 8.71 -15.87 -3.24
N VAL A 72 9.47 -16.96 -3.20
CA VAL A 72 10.76 -17.08 -3.92
C VAL A 72 10.59 -16.91 -5.43
N PRO A 73 9.80 -17.75 -6.14
CA PRO A 73 9.59 -17.55 -7.57
C PRO A 73 8.84 -16.25 -7.90
N LEU A 74 7.98 -15.73 -7.01
CA LEU A 74 7.34 -14.42 -7.20
C LEU A 74 8.37 -13.28 -7.19
N LEU A 75 9.37 -13.34 -6.30
CA LEU A 75 10.47 -12.39 -6.27
C LEU A 75 11.34 -12.49 -7.53
N ASP A 76 11.55 -13.69 -8.08
CA ASP A 76 12.26 -13.87 -9.35
C ASP A 76 11.51 -13.22 -10.52
N ILE A 77 10.18 -13.32 -10.55
CA ILE A 77 9.35 -12.59 -11.53
C ILE A 77 9.57 -11.08 -11.42
N LEU A 78 9.57 -10.52 -10.20
CA LEU A 78 9.79 -9.09 -9.99
C LEU A 78 11.18 -8.66 -10.44
N LYS A 79 12.23 -9.42 -10.09
CA LYS A 79 13.62 -9.09 -10.42
C LYS A 79 13.95 -9.23 -11.90
N THR A 80 13.18 -10.04 -12.64
CA THR A 80 13.37 -10.18 -14.08
C THR A 80 13.14 -8.83 -14.77
N LYS A 81 13.99 -8.48 -15.75
CA LYS A 81 13.90 -7.20 -16.45
C LYS A 81 12.51 -7.00 -17.06
N THR A 82 11.98 -5.78 -16.98
CA THR A 82 10.69 -5.45 -17.60
C THR A 82 10.78 -5.48 -19.12
N GLY A 83 9.87 -6.19 -19.78
CA GLY A 83 9.81 -6.28 -21.24
C GLY A 83 9.05 -7.50 -21.75
N GLY A 84 9.02 -7.67 -23.08
CA GLY A 84 8.26 -8.72 -23.78
C GLY A 84 9.11 -9.92 -24.22
N GLY A 85 10.42 -9.88 -24.05
CA GLY A 85 11.34 -10.96 -24.42
C GLY A 85 11.15 -12.25 -23.61
N LEU A 86 11.84 -13.31 -24.02
CA LEU A 86 11.81 -14.61 -23.31
C LEU A 86 12.42 -14.54 -21.90
N ASP A 87 13.43 -13.70 -21.73
CA ASP A 87 14.14 -13.46 -20.47
C ASP A 87 13.69 -12.16 -19.77
N GLU A 88 12.52 -11.65 -20.15
CA GLU A 88 11.91 -10.44 -19.59
C GLU A 88 10.51 -10.76 -19.02
N GLN A 89 9.96 -9.86 -18.20
CA GLN A 89 8.59 -9.98 -17.69
C GLN A 89 7.80 -8.71 -17.95
N LEU A 90 6.58 -8.87 -18.48
CA LEU A 90 5.64 -7.77 -18.62
C LEU A 90 5.15 -7.33 -17.25
N GLU A 91 4.91 -6.03 -17.08
CA GLU A 91 4.44 -5.47 -15.80
C GLU A 91 3.14 -6.13 -15.32
N ALA A 92 2.25 -6.56 -16.22
CA ALA A 92 1.05 -7.31 -15.85
C ALA A 92 1.36 -8.62 -15.08
N VAL A 93 2.44 -9.34 -15.44
CA VAL A 93 2.88 -10.53 -14.70
C VAL A 93 3.49 -10.13 -13.35
N LYS A 94 4.24 -9.03 -13.32
CA LYS A 94 4.83 -8.49 -12.09
C LYS A 94 3.78 -7.96 -11.10
N VAL A 95 2.67 -7.41 -11.60
CA VAL A 95 1.50 -7.00 -10.78
C VAL A 95 0.95 -8.19 -10.03
N GLU A 96 0.69 -9.32 -10.70
CA GLU A 96 0.23 -10.55 -10.04
C GLU A 96 1.25 -11.07 -9.02
N ALA A 97 2.55 -10.96 -9.33
CA ALA A 97 3.59 -11.32 -8.39
C ALA A 97 3.57 -10.44 -7.12
N ALA A 98 3.43 -9.12 -7.27
CA ALA A 98 3.30 -8.20 -6.15
C ALA A 98 2.03 -8.49 -5.31
N LEU A 99 0.88 -8.75 -5.95
CA LEU A 99 -0.36 -9.15 -5.28
C LEU A 99 -0.18 -10.46 -4.48
N GLY A 100 0.52 -11.43 -5.06
CA GLY A 100 0.88 -12.66 -4.38
C GLY A 100 1.74 -12.42 -3.13
N LEU A 101 2.71 -11.50 -3.20
CA LEU A 101 3.53 -11.13 -2.06
C LEU A 101 2.73 -10.41 -0.98
N THR A 102 1.81 -9.49 -1.33
CA THR A 102 0.85 -8.89 -0.38
C THR A 102 0.08 -9.98 0.38
N ARG A 103 -0.43 -10.96 -0.37
CA ARG A 103 -1.22 -12.05 0.18
C ARG A 103 -0.38 -12.95 1.11
N ILE A 104 0.85 -13.27 0.72
CA ILE A 104 1.78 -14.05 1.54
C ILE A 104 2.15 -13.28 2.81
N ALA A 105 2.37 -11.97 2.73
CA ALA A 105 2.66 -11.15 3.90
C ALA A 105 1.51 -11.14 4.93
N LEU A 106 0.25 -11.08 4.46
CA LEU A 106 -0.92 -11.02 5.35
C LEU A 106 -1.45 -12.39 5.81
N LYS A 107 -1.19 -13.46 5.07
CA LYS A 107 -1.81 -14.79 5.30
C LYS A 107 -0.80 -15.92 5.40
N GLY A 108 0.49 -15.69 5.18
CA GLY A 108 1.52 -16.69 5.37
C GLY A 108 1.88 -16.83 6.85
N ASP A 109 2.20 -18.05 7.29
CA ASP A 109 2.88 -18.21 8.57
C ASP A 109 4.37 -18.47 8.33
N ASN A 110 5.18 -18.18 9.34
CA ASN A 110 6.60 -18.49 9.37
C ASN A 110 7.38 -17.90 8.17
N LEU A 111 7.26 -16.58 7.98
CA LEU A 111 8.09 -15.83 7.04
C LEU A 111 9.55 -15.71 7.52
N ASN A 112 9.89 -16.35 8.64
CA ASN A 112 11.21 -16.27 9.28
C ASN A 112 12.27 -17.23 8.73
N PHE A 113 12.00 -17.90 7.60
CA PHE A 113 13.05 -18.67 6.94
C PHE A 113 13.96 -17.76 6.11
N ASN A 114 15.21 -18.16 6.02
CA ASN A 114 16.22 -17.38 5.30
C ASN A 114 16.10 -17.64 3.79
N VAL A 115 16.11 -16.55 3.02
CA VAL A 115 16.34 -16.58 1.57
C VAL A 115 17.62 -15.81 1.32
N ALA A 116 18.62 -16.50 0.75
CA ALA A 116 20.00 -16.05 0.75
C ALA A 116 20.52 -15.78 2.18
N THR A 117 21.03 -14.58 2.47
CA THR A 117 21.67 -14.21 3.75
C THR A 117 20.75 -13.46 4.71
N GLU A 118 19.45 -13.34 4.42
CA GLU A 118 18.51 -12.59 5.24
C GLU A 118 17.15 -13.29 5.35
N ASN A 119 16.35 -12.87 6.33
CA ASN A 119 14.96 -13.30 6.49
C ASN A 119 14.12 -12.91 5.25
N LEU A 120 13.22 -13.79 4.81
CA LEU A 120 12.37 -13.58 3.64
C LEU A 120 11.67 -12.21 3.63
N GLU A 121 11.12 -11.71 4.74
CA GLU A 121 10.40 -10.43 4.74
C GLU A 121 11.31 -9.24 4.37
N ASN A 122 12.53 -9.22 4.90
CA ASN A 122 13.51 -8.20 4.53
C ASN A 122 13.92 -8.33 3.07
N HIS A 123 14.01 -9.56 2.57
CA HIS A 123 14.30 -9.82 1.17
C HIS A 123 13.17 -9.34 0.23
N ILE A 124 11.91 -9.55 0.64
CA ILE A 124 10.74 -9.04 -0.05
C ILE A 124 10.78 -7.51 -0.05
N ALA A 125 10.94 -6.87 1.12
CA ALA A 125 10.97 -5.41 1.24
C ALA A 125 12.02 -4.78 0.32
N LYS A 126 13.26 -5.26 0.36
CA LYS A 126 14.35 -4.75 -0.50
C LYS A 126 14.08 -4.93 -1.98
N THR A 127 13.49 -6.06 -2.37
CA THR A 127 13.13 -6.32 -3.76
C THR A 127 12.05 -5.35 -4.22
N LEU A 128 10.99 -5.15 -3.43
CA LEU A 128 9.91 -4.21 -3.73
C LEU A 128 10.43 -2.77 -3.83
N ILE A 129 11.27 -2.35 -2.89
CA ILE A 129 11.90 -1.01 -2.88
C ILE A 129 12.77 -0.82 -4.12
N THR A 130 13.57 -1.82 -4.49
CA THR A 130 14.38 -1.77 -5.71
C THR A 130 13.51 -1.61 -6.95
N GLN A 131 12.37 -2.31 -7.03
CA GLN A 131 11.44 -2.12 -8.15
C GLN A 131 10.76 -0.75 -8.13
N LEU A 132 10.47 -0.19 -6.95
CA LEU A 132 9.88 1.15 -6.81
C LEU A 132 10.82 2.27 -7.27
N GLN A 133 12.13 2.04 -7.33
CA GLN A 133 13.09 3.04 -7.84
C GLN A 133 12.87 3.38 -9.33
N ASP A 134 12.23 2.50 -10.10
CA ASP A 134 11.82 2.81 -11.47
C ASP A 134 10.57 3.71 -11.46
N THR A 135 10.79 5.03 -11.52
CA THR A 135 9.71 6.01 -11.55
C THR A 135 8.89 5.97 -12.84
N ASN A 136 9.40 5.35 -13.91
CA ASN A 136 8.75 5.25 -15.21
C ASN A 136 7.86 4.01 -15.33
N ALA A 137 7.93 3.08 -14.37
CA ALA A 137 7.05 1.93 -14.31
C ALA A 137 5.58 2.36 -14.32
N HIS A 138 4.68 1.52 -14.85
CA HIS A 138 3.27 1.91 -14.93
C HIS A 138 2.69 2.17 -13.52
N PRO A 139 1.87 3.24 -13.32
CA PRO A 139 1.33 3.60 -12.00
C PRO A 139 0.62 2.45 -11.28
N TRP A 140 -0.10 1.60 -12.01
CA TRP A 140 -0.75 0.42 -11.43
C TRP A 140 0.26 -0.55 -10.78
N TYR A 141 1.39 -0.82 -11.43
CA TYR A 141 2.42 -1.69 -10.89
C TYR A 141 3.07 -1.08 -9.64
N GLN A 142 3.42 0.21 -9.69
CA GLN A 142 3.93 0.94 -8.52
C GLN A 142 2.96 0.84 -7.33
N LYS A 143 1.65 1.03 -7.56
CA LYS A 143 0.62 0.89 -6.53
C LYS A 143 0.59 -0.51 -5.89
N ARG A 144 0.73 -1.58 -6.69
CA ARG A 144 0.80 -2.96 -6.14
C ARG A 144 2.07 -3.21 -5.34
N LEU A 145 3.20 -2.63 -5.73
CA LEU A 145 4.44 -2.72 -4.95
C LEU A 145 4.31 -2.05 -3.58
N LEU A 146 3.66 -0.89 -3.51
CA LEU A 146 3.38 -0.18 -2.24
C LEU A 146 2.48 -1.01 -1.32
N GLU A 147 1.39 -1.58 -1.86
CA GLU A 147 0.50 -2.47 -1.11
C GLU A 147 1.24 -3.68 -0.53
N ALA A 148 2.09 -4.32 -1.35
CA ALA A 148 2.90 -5.45 -0.89
C ALA A 148 3.90 -5.04 0.19
N LEU A 149 4.51 -3.85 0.06
CA LEU A 149 5.48 -3.35 1.03
C LEU A 149 4.80 -3.09 2.38
N ALA A 150 3.68 -2.38 2.40
CA ALA A 150 2.95 -2.07 3.63
C ALA A 150 2.27 -3.29 4.27
N ALA A 151 2.07 -4.38 3.53
CA ALA A 151 1.56 -5.63 4.06
C ALA A 151 2.58 -6.40 4.93
N LEU A 152 3.89 -6.18 4.75
CA LEU A 152 4.93 -6.84 5.55
C LEU A 152 4.85 -6.43 7.03
N ASP A 153 5.24 -7.35 7.92
CA ASP A 153 5.27 -7.11 9.38
C ASP A 153 6.68 -6.79 9.91
N ILE A 154 7.46 -6.06 9.12
CA ILE A 154 8.76 -5.52 9.54
C ILE A 154 8.65 -4.02 9.77
N SER A 155 9.23 -3.52 10.86
CA SER A 155 9.38 -2.07 11.05
C SER A 155 10.73 -1.59 10.54
N ASN A 156 11.81 -2.34 10.83
CA ASN A 156 13.19 -1.94 10.57
C ASN A 156 13.93 -2.93 9.67
N ASP A 157 14.87 -2.41 8.86
CA ASP A 157 15.84 -3.23 8.15
C ASP A 157 16.81 -3.90 9.13
N VAL A 158 17.01 -5.20 8.96
CA VAL A 158 17.82 -6.03 9.88
C VAL A 158 19.29 -5.59 9.94
N LYS A 159 19.84 -4.99 8.89
CA LYS A 159 21.27 -4.63 8.82
C LYS A 159 21.55 -3.23 9.33
N THR A 160 20.68 -2.28 9.00
CA THR A 160 20.86 -0.85 9.27
C THR A 160 20.08 -0.37 10.50
N GLY A 161 19.07 -1.13 10.93
CA GLY A 161 18.15 -0.72 12.00
C GLY A 161 17.21 0.42 11.63
N LYS A 162 17.25 0.91 10.38
CA LYS A 162 16.41 2.00 9.89
C LYS A 162 14.99 1.53 9.55
N PRO A 163 13.97 2.40 9.69
CA PRO A 163 12.59 2.05 9.39
C PRO A 163 12.32 1.99 7.87
N ILE A 164 12.69 0.87 7.25
CA ILE A 164 12.78 0.71 5.79
C ILE A 164 11.45 0.93 5.05
N ILE A 165 10.31 0.52 5.64
CA ILE A 165 8.99 0.72 5.03
C ILE A 165 8.60 2.20 5.09
N ILE A 166 8.85 2.87 6.22
CA ILE A 166 8.53 4.30 6.40
C ILE A 166 9.35 5.15 5.43
N GLU A 167 10.65 4.84 5.27
CA GLU A 167 11.54 5.52 4.32
C GLU A 167 10.99 5.42 2.89
N ALA A 168 10.75 4.20 2.41
CA ALA A 168 10.30 3.96 1.04
C ALA A 168 8.91 4.55 0.73
N LEU A 169 7.94 4.41 1.64
CA LEU A 169 6.62 5.02 1.45
C LEU A 169 6.70 6.56 1.49
N GLY A 170 7.55 7.11 2.36
CA GLY A 170 7.77 8.55 2.48
C GLY A 170 8.41 9.16 1.24
N GLU A 171 9.42 8.49 0.67
CA GLU A 171 10.07 8.88 -0.57
C GLU A 171 9.07 8.92 -1.73
N VAL A 172 8.21 7.91 -1.86
CA VAL A 172 7.19 7.88 -2.92
C VAL A 172 6.13 8.96 -2.71
N LEU A 173 5.67 9.18 -1.48
CA LEU A 173 4.70 10.22 -1.13
C LEU A 173 5.20 11.63 -1.53
N ALA A 174 6.47 11.91 -1.23
CA ALA A 174 7.10 13.22 -1.43
C ALA A 174 7.71 13.41 -2.83
N ASP A 175 7.61 12.45 -3.75
CA ASP A 175 8.20 12.57 -5.09
C ASP A 175 7.25 13.28 -6.07
N PRO A 176 7.47 14.56 -6.41
CA PRO A 176 6.58 15.31 -7.31
C PRO A 176 6.63 14.82 -8.76
N LYS A 177 7.58 13.93 -9.12
CA LYS A 177 7.67 13.36 -10.46
C LYS A 177 6.74 12.16 -10.65
N ARG A 178 6.21 11.60 -9.57
CA ARG A 178 5.28 10.47 -9.63
C ARG A 178 3.85 10.94 -9.83
N ASP A 179 3.08 10.06 -10.46
CA ASP A 179 1.65 10.21 -10.63
C ASP A 179 0.93 10.40 -9.27
N PHE A 180 -0.07 11.28 -9.23
CA PHE A 180 -0.81 11.57 -8.00
C PHE A 180 -1.44 10.31 -7.39
N SER A 181 -1.91 9.36 -8.20
CA SER A 181 -2.49 8.13 -7.68
C SER A 181 -1.45 7.23 -7.00
N VAL A 182 -0.19 7.28 -7.41
CA VAL A 182 0.90 6.54 -6.76
C VAL A 182 1.26 7.18 -5.42
N ARG A 183 1.39 8.50 -5.39
CA ARG A 183 1.68 9.27 -4.16
C ARG A 183 0.55 9.12 -3.13
N ALA A 184 -0.70 9.19 -3.59
CA ALA A 184 -1.87 8.98 -2.75
C ALA A 184 -1.96 7.54 -2.24
N ARG A 185 -1.64 6.54 -3.07
CA ARG A 185 -1.51 5.15 -2.63
C ARG A 185 -0.46 5.02 -1.52
N ALA A 186 0.70 5.65 -1.66
CA ALA A 186 1.72 5.64 -0.61
C ALA A 186 1.19 6.21 0.72
N ALA A 187 0.42 7.31 0.67
CA ALA A 187 -0.28 7.85 1.85
C ALA A 187 -1.25 6.82 2.46
N ARG A 188 -2.07 6.15 1.63
CA ARG A 188 -2.98 5.08 2.10
C ARG A 188 -2.23 3.99 2.85
N GLU A 189 -1.11 3.56 2.28
CA GLU A 189 -0.34 2.41 2.75
C GLU A 189 0.35 2.67 4.11
N PHE A 190 0.62 3.92 4.50
CA PHE A 190 1.05 4.22 5.87
C PHE A 190 0.04 3.77 6.93
N GLY A 191 -1.27 3.85 6.63
CA GLY A 191 -2.33 3.31 7.50
C GLY A 191 -2.34 1.79 7.61
N ARG A 192 -1.62 1.07 6.73
CA ARG A 192 -1.48 -0.41 6.71
C ARG A 192 -0.11 -0.89 7.23
N ALA A 193 0.91 -0.05 7.13
CA ALA A 193 2.28 -0.36 7.53
C ALA A 193 2.43 -0.55 9.04
N ASN A 194 3.43 -1.36 9.42
CA ASN A 194 3.89 -1.49 10.80
C ASN A 194 4.84 -0.32 11.13
N LEU A 195 4.29 0.70 11.80
CA LEU A 195 5.00 1.95 12.08
C LEU A 195 5.86 1.83 13.34
N THR A 196 7.06 2.41 13.34
CA THR A 196 7.91 2.48 14.53
C THR A 196 7.30 3.39 15.59
N ALA A 197 7.70 3.19 16.85
CA ALA A 197 7.32 4.10 17.95
C ALA A 197 7.85 5.54 17.75
N SER A 198 8.92 5.69 16.96
CA SER A 198 9.54 6.97 16.64
C SER A 198 8.94 7.64 15.38
N PHE A 199 7.93 7.04 14.77
CA PHE A 199 7.24 7.61 13.62
C PHE A 199 6.60 8.95 13.94
N ASN A 200 6.88 9.96 13.11
CA ASN A 200 6.39 11.30 13.29
C ASN A 200 5.08 11.54 12.53
N TYR A 201 3.97 11.28 13.23
CA TYR A 201 2.62 11.47 12.72
C TYR A 201 2.36 12.88 12.21
N GLU A 202 2.84 13.91 12.91
CA GLU A 202 2.63 15.32 12.55
C GLU A 202 3.23 15.63 11.17
N LYS A 203 4.47 15.17 10.92
CA LYS A 203 5.13 15.40 9.63
C LYS A 203 4.48 14.61 8.51
N PHE A 204 4.06 13.38 8.80
CA PHE A 204 3.32 12.58 7.84
C PHE A 204 2.02 13.25 7.42
N VAL A 205 1.16 13.64 8.38
CA VAL A 205 -0.16 14.22 8.02
C VAL A 205 -0.03 15.57 7.32
N PHE A 206 1.01 16.34 7.63
CA PHE A 206 1.36 17.53 6.85
C PHE A 206 1.64 17.19 5.38
N GLN A 207 2.42 16.13 5.10
CA GLN A 207 2.70 15.71 3.73
C GLN A 207 1.45 15.20 2.99
N VAL A 208 0.54 14.52 3.69
CA VAL A 208 -0.75 14.09 3.11
C VAL A 208 -1.59 15.30 2.70
N LEU A 209 -1.72 16.30 3.58
CA LEU A 209 -2.47 17.54 3.29
C LEU A 209 -1.81 18.38 2.20
N LEU A 210 -0.48 18.36 2.12
CA LEU A 210 0.26 19.01 1.05
C LEU A 210 -0.03 18.36 -0.31
N LEU A 211 0.02 17.03 -0.36
CA LEU A 211 -0.37 16.26 -1.55
C LEU A 211 -1.82 16.55 -1.95
N GLU A 212 -2.75 16.57 -0.99
CA GLU A 212 -4.14 16.92 -1.25
C GLU A 212 -4.29 18.31 -1.89
N HIS A 213 -3.57 19.30 -1.37
CA HIS A 213 -3.57 20.65 -1.93
C HIS A 213 -3.07 20.66 -3.38
N GLU A 214 -1.97 19.96 -3.67
CA GLU A 214 -1.45 19.80 -5.04
C GLU A 214 -2.47 19.13 -5.97
N MET A 215 -3.09 18.04 -5.49
CA MET A 215 -4.15 17.33 -6.22
C MET A 215 -5.37 18.22 -6.45
N ALA A 216 -5.78 19.02 -5.46
CA ALA A 216 -6.92 19.93 -5.58
C ALA A 216 -6.65 21.01 -6.65
N LEU A 217 -5.44 21.56 -6.69
CA LEU A 217 -5.03 22.53 -7.72
C LEU A 217 -4.97 21.88 -9.11
N ALA A 218 -4.54 20.62 -9.22
CA ALA A 218 -4.54 19.88 -10.48
C ALA A 218 -5.96 19.53 -10.94
N TYR A 219 -6.84 19.11 -10.03
CA TYR A 219 -8.25 18.82 -10.27
C TYR A 219 -8.98 20.02 -10.86
N GLN A 220 -8.70 21.24 -10.39
CA GLN A 220 -9.28 22.48 -10.95
C GLN A 220 -9.05 22.65 -12.46
N LYS A 221 -7.98 22.05 -13.00
CA LYS A 221 -7.60 22.11 -14.42
C LYS A 221 -8.21 20.98 -15.23
N ALA A 222 -8.44 19.81 -14.62
CA ALA A 222 -8.90 18.61 -15.30
C ALA A 222 -9.88 17.79 -14.44
N PRO A 223 -11.05 18.33 -14.06
CA PRO A 223 -11.96 17.67 -13.10
C PRO A 223 -12.59 16.37 -13.64
N ASP A 224 -12.58 16.22 -14.97
CA ASP A 224 -13.15 15.06 -15.65
C ASP A 224 -12.27 13.81 -15.62
N ASP A 225 -11.01 13.93 -15.20
CA ASP A 225 -10.10 12.78 -15.19
C ASP A 225 -10.57 11.69 -14.22
N PHE A 226 -10.47 10.43 -14.66
CA PHE A 226 -11.03 9.28 -13.95
C PHE A 226 -10.18 8.89 -12.73
N HIS A 227 -8.89 9.21 -12.72
CA HIS A 227 -7.97 8.83 -11.64
C HIS A 227 -8.20 9.63 -10.35
N TRP A 228 -8.90 10.76 -10.40
CA TRP A 228 -9.15 11.58 -9.21
C TRP A 228 -9.94 10.85 -8.14
N MET A 229 -10.92 10.04 -8.54
CA MET A 229 -11.73 9.28 -7.59
C MET A 229 -10.86 8.32 -6.76
N GLU A 230 -10.01 7.53 -7.43
CA GLU A 230 -9.09 6.61 -6.75
C GLU A 230 -8.09 7.39 -5.89
N SER A 231 -7.51 8.47 -6.42
CA SER A 231 -6.45 9.23 -5.75
C SER A 231 -6.96 9.93 -4.48
N PHE A 232 -8.07 10.66 -4.54
CA PHE A 232 -8.67 11.28 -3.35
C PHE A 232 -9.25 10.22 -2.39
N GLY A 233 -9.78 9.12 -2.93
CA GLY A 233 -10.21 7.98 -2.12
C GLY A 233 -9.06 7.38 -1.30
N ASP A 234 -7.87 7.24 -1.88
CA ASP A 234 -6.70 6.74 -1.18
C ASP A 234 -6.27 7.67 -0.02
N LEU A 235 -6.42 8.99 -0.16
CA LEU A 235 -6.19 9.92 0.96
C LEU A 235 -7.17 9.67 2.11
N TYR A 236 -8.46 9.46 1.82
CA TYR A 236 -9.44 9.05 2.84
C TYR A 236 -9.04 7.72 3.50
N PHE A 237 -8.63 6.74 2.70
CA PHE A 237 -8.21 5.44 3.22
C PHE A 237 -6.88 5.48 3.96
N ALA A 238 -6.06 6.53 3.88
CA ALA A 238 -4.94 6.70 4.81
C ALA A 238 -5.41 6.72 6.27
N PHE A 239 -6.60 7.25 6.51
CA PHE A 239 -7.18 7.37 7.85
C PHE A 239 -8.16 6.23 8.20
N HIS A 240 -8.76 5.60 7.20
CA HIS A 240 -9.82 4.59 7.38
C HIS A 240 -9.56 3.26 6.66
N PRO A 241 -10.13 2.15 7.15
CA PRO A 241 -10.17 0.92 6.37
C PRO A 241 -11.05 1.06 5.13
N TYR A 242 -10.74 0.27 4.11
CA TYR A 242 -11.46 0.18 2.85
C TYR A 242 -12.75 -0.64 2.99
N THR A 243 -12.65 -1.81 3.61
CA THR A 243 -13.78 -2.74 3.82
C THR A 243 -13.69 -3.39 5.21
N GLU A 244 -14.81 -3.95 5.66
CA GLU A 244 -14.85 -4.80 6.87
C GLU A 244 -13.92 -6.02 6.74
N ASP A 245 -13.80 -6.60 5.55
CA ASP A 245 -12.86 -7.71 5.31
C ASP A 245 -11.40 -7.25 5.47
N GLU A 246 -11.05 -6.02 5.08
CA GLU A 246 -9.71 -5.46 5.29
C GLU A 246 -9.40 -5.32 6.79
N ILE A 247 -10.39 -4.88 7.59
CA ILE A 247 -10.29 -4.81 9.07
C ILE A 247 -9.93 -6.19 9.63
N VAL A 248 -10.75 -7.21 9.33
CA VAL A 248 -10.56 -8.57 9.85
C VAL A 248 -9.20 -9.14 9.44
N LEU A 249 -8.80 -8.93 8.19
CA LEU A 249 -7.54 -9.42 7.66
C LEU A 249 -6.35 -8.83 8.40
N TYR A 250 -6.29 -7.49 8.53
CA TYR A 250 -5.16 -6.81 9.17
C TYR A 250 -5.15 -6.97 10.68
N GLU A 251 -6.30 -7.01 11.35
CA GLU A 251 -6.33 -7.32 12.78
C GLU A 251 -5.74 -8.70 13.09
N LYS A 252 -6.05 -9.68 12.24
CA LYS A 252 -5.50 -11.04 12.39
C LYS A 252 -4.00 -11.06 12.08
N ALA A 253 -3.57 -10.38 11.02
CA ALA A 253 -2.19 -10.42 10.56
C ALA A 253 -1.24 -9.59 11.45
N LYS A 254 -1.69 -8.43 11.92
CA LYS A 254 -0.84 -7.40 12.56
C LYS A 254 -1.30 -6.93 13.93
N GLY A 255 -2.46 -7.41 14.40
CA GLY A 255 -3.02 -7.01 15.70
C GLY A 255 -3.74 -5.65 15.71
N PHE A 256 -3.74 -4.91 14.60
CA PHE A 256 -4.44 -3.63 14.46
C PHE A 256 -5.19 -3.55 13.12
N PRO A 257 -6.34 -2.86 13.05
CA PRO A 257 -6.99 -2.59 11.78
C PRO A 257 -6.30 -1.49 10.97
N PRO A 258 -6.55 -1.44 9.66
CA PRO A 258 -6.04 -0.39 8.78
C PRO A 258 -6.55 1.00 9.16
N GLY A 259 -5.80 2.01 8.70
CA GLY A 259 -6.14 3.41 8.83
C GLY A 259 -5.53 4.06 10.08
N LEU A 260 -5.09 5.30 9.95
CA LEU A 260 -4.43 6.04 11.04
C LEU A 260 -5.40 6.49 12.15
N ASN A 261 -6.70 6.64 11.87
CA ASN A 261 -7.69 6.96 12.90
C ASN A 261 -8.05 5.76 13.79
N ASN A 262 -7.38 4.61 13.62
CA ASN A 262 -7.69 3.43 14.38
C ASN A 262 -7.36 3.57 15.87
N ALA A 263 -8.33 3.32 16.74
CA ALA A 263 -8.13 3.40 18.19
C ALA A 263 -7.01 2.47 18.69
N LYS A 264 -6.79 1.29 18.10
CA LYS A 264 -5.71 0.38 18.52
C LYS A 264 -4.31 0.93 18.23
N ARG A 265 -4.19 1.91 17.34
CA ARG A 265 -2.93 2.63 17.06
C ARG A 265 -2.67 3.79 18.03
N ASN A 266 -3.66 4.17 18.85
CA ASN A 266 -3.60 5.34 19.74
C ASN A 266 -3.05 6.61 19.03
N PRO A 267 -3.62 7.02 17.89
CA PRO A 267 -3.09 8.14 17.13
C PRO A 267 -3.16 9.45 17.93
N PRO A 268 -2.16 10.34 17.79
CA PRO A 268 -2.22 11.66 18.41
C PRO A 268 -3.37 12.50 17.83
N SER A 269 -3.79 13.55 18.55
CA SER A 269 -4.88 14.44 18.12
C SER A 269 -4.63 15.07 16.75
N THR A 270 -3.37 15.34 16.41
CA THR A 270 -2.95 15.89 15.12
C THR A 270 -3.42 15.07 13.92
N VAL A 271 -3.55 13.74 14.07
CA VAL A 271 -4.09 12.87 13.01
C VAL A 271 -5.56 13.15 12.78
N LYS A 272 -6.34 13.33 13.86
CA LYS A 272 -7.77 13.66 13.76
C LYS A 272 -7.97 15.06 13.19
N ASP A 273 -7.17 16.02 13.63
CA ASP A 273 -7.24 17.40 13.16
C ASP A 273 -6.94 17.48 11.66
N ALA A 274 -5.88 16.80 11.21
CA ALA A 274 -5.55 16.72 9.79
C ALA A 274 -6.66 16.03 8.96
N TYR A 275 -7.23 14.95 9.47
CA TYR A 275 -8.38 14.30 8.82
C TYR A 275 -9.56 15.26 8.63
N GLN A 276 -9.86 16.11 9.62
CA GLN A 276 -10.94 17.11 9.50
C GLN A 276 -10.64 18.18 8.44
N GLN A 277 -9.38 18.55 8.22
CA GLN A 277 -8.98 19.48 7.15
C GLN A 277 -9.13 18.85 5.76
N MET A 278 -8.77 17.57 5.64
CA MET A 278 -8.81 16.82 4.38
C MET A 278 -10.24 16.49 3.93
N LEU A 279 -11.07 16.08 4.87
CA LEU A 279 -12.37 15.46 4.57
C LEU A 279 -13.28 16.29 3.62
N PRO A 280 -13.41 17.63 3.74
CA PRO A 280 -14.28 18.40 2.86
C PRO A 280 -13.92 18.31 1.37
N ILE A 281 -12.62 18.33 1.03
CA ILE A 281 -12.17 18.28 -0.36
C ILE A 281 -12.31 16.85 -0.91
N VAL A 282 -11.85 15.85 -0.17
CA VAL A 282 -12.04 14.44 -0.58
C VAL A 282 -13.52 14.12 -0.78
N LYS A 283 -14.38 14.53 0.17
CA LYS A 283 -15.83 14.33 0.09
C LYS A 283 -16.40 14.97 -1.18
N HIS A 284 -16.02 16.21 -1.49
CA HIS A 284 -16.46 16.89 -2.71
C HIS A 284 -16.14 16.07 -3.96
N VAL A 285 -14.89 15.61 -4.12
CA VAL A 285 -14.46 14.89 -5.33
C VAL A 285 -15.08 13.49 -5.43
N VAL A 286 -15.05 12.72 -4.33
CA VAL A 286 -15.50 11.32 -4.34
C VAL A 286 -17.03 11.21 -4.49
N THR A 287 -17.79 12.13 -3.90
CA THR A 287 -19.27 12.08 -3.97
C THR A 287 -19.83 12.47 -5.33
N GLN A 288 -19.16 13.36 -6.06
CA GLN A 288 -19.60 13.76 -7.40
C GLN A 288 -19.54 12.61 -8.41
N LYS A 289 -18.59 11.69 -8.25
CA LYS A 289 -18.39 10.55 -9.15
C LYS A 289 -19.32 9.35 -8.84
N GLY A 290 -20.23 9.49 -7.87
CA GLY A 290 -21.28 8.50 -7.58
C GLY A 290 -20.75 7.20 -6.98
N TRP A 291 -19.71 7.27 -6.16
CA TRP A 291 -19.15 6.11 -5.47
C TRP A 291 -19.86 5.87 -4.13
N GLU A 292 -20.36 4.66 -3.92
CA GLU A 292 -20.90 4.21 -2.63
C GLU A 292 -19.74 3.79 -1.70
N ILE A 293 -19.26 4.70 -0.83
CA ILE A 293 -18.53 4.33 0.40
C ILE A 293 -19.08 5.17 1.55
N PRO A 294 -18.83 4.77 2.81
CA PRO A 294 -19.80 4.24 3.78
C PRO A 294 -21.19 4.88 3.76
N LYS A 295 -22.15 4.34 4.52
CA LYS A 295 -23.55 4.81 4.63
C LYS A 295 -23.71 6.32 4.92
N ASP A 296 -22.63 7.00 5.28
CA ASP A 296 -22.54 8.41 5.65
C ASP A 296 -22.37 9.35 4.43
N PHE A 297 -22.04 8.82 3.25
CA PHE A 297 -21.94 9.60 2.00
C PHE A 297 -23.08 9.23 1.07
N ASN A 298 -24.22 9.89 1.22
CA ASN A 298 -25.37 9.68 0.36
C ASN A 298 -25.45 10.79 -0.69
N LEU A 299 -24.91 10.60 -1.91
CA LEU A 299 -25.00 11.61 -2.97
C LEU A 299 -25.03 10.96 -4.37
N GLY A 300 -26.09 11.24 -5.12
CA GLY A 300 -26.23 10.87 -6.53
C GLY A 300 -25.20 11.58 -7.42
N ARG A 301 -24.99 11.05 -8.64
CA ARG A 301 -24.09 11.64 -9.64
C ARG A 301 -24.42 13.12 -9.87
N GLN A 302 -23.47 13.99 -9.57
CA GLN A 302 -23.46 15.40 -9.96
C GLN A 302 -22.41 15.57 -11.07
N PRO A 303 -22.50 16.62 -11.92
CA PRO A 303 -21.42 16.96 -12.85
C PRO A 303 -20.07 17.11 -12.09
N ASN A 304 -18.96 16.97 -12.80
CA ASN A 304 -17.61 17.09 -12.23
C ASN A 304 -17.30 18.55 -11.89
N GLU A 305 -17.92 19.08 -10.84
CA GLU A 305 -17.78 20.48 -10.46
C GLU A 305 -16.41 20.71 -9.82
N LYS A 306 -15.87 21.88 -10.09
CA LYS A 306 -14.67 22.39 -9.45
C LYS A 306 -14.84 22.41 -7.92
N ILE A 307 -13.76 22.10 -7.20
CA ILE A 307 -13.73 22.22 -5.73
C ILE A 307 -13.99 23.69 -5.37
N PRO A 308 -14.84 24.01 -4.37
CA PRO A 308 -15.04 25.37 -3.91
C PRO A 308 -13.70 26.03 -3.54
N ALA A 309 -13.44 27.22 -4.10
CA ALA A 309 -12.16 27.91 -3.91
C ALA A 309 -11.81 28.12 -2.43
N LYS A 310 -12.83 28.34 -1.58
CA LYS A 310 -12.68 28.48 -0.13
C LYS A 310 -12.01 27.26 0.51
N LEU A 311 -12.36 26.04 0.09
CA LEU A 311 -11.76 24.82 0.66
C LEU A 311 -10.26 24.74 0.34
N ILE A 312 -9.87 25.10 -0.89
CA ILE A 312 -8.46 25.13 -1.30
C ILE A 312 -7.70 26.21 -0.53
N THR A 313 -8.28 27.41 -0.38
CA THR A 313 -7.63 28.51 0.35
C THR A 313 -7.52 28.24 1.85
N ASP A 314 -8.54 27.63 2.46
CA ASP A 314 -8.52 27.26 3.88
C ASP A 314 -7.44 26.20 4.14
N LEU A 315 -7.32 25.19 3.27
CA LEU A 315 -6.25 24.19 3.34
C LEU A 315 -4.85 24.82 3.15
N ALA A 316 -4.70 25.73 2.19
CA ALA A 316 -3.44 26.43 1.97
C ALA A 316 -3.03 27.29 3.18
N ALA A 317 -3.99 27.95 3.84
CA ALA A 317 -3.75 28.70 5.07
C ALA A 317 -3.29 27.77 6.21
N TRP A 318 -3.99 26.64 6.40
CA TRP A 318 -3.61 25.65 7.40
C TRP A 318 -2.18 25.13 7.19
N LEU A 319 -1.80 24.82 5.94
CA LEU A 319 -0.45 24.38 5.59
C LEU A 319 0.61 25.46 5.85
N GLY A 320 0.26 26.75 5.67
CA GLY A 320 1.15 27.87 6.00
C GLY A 320 1.38 28.01 7.51
N GLU A 321 0.36 27.78 8.33
CA GLU A 321 0.43 27.89 9.79
C GLU A 321 1.13 26.70 10.45
N HIS A 322 1.05 25.50 9.84
CA HIS A 322 1.55 24.24 10.40
C HIS A 322 2.84 23.76 9.73
N GLN A 323 3.59 24.67 9.09
CA GLN A 323 4.81 24.29 8.39
C GLN A 323 5.84 23.69 9.35
N PRO A 324 6.33 22.47 9.10
CA PRO A 324 7.24 21.83 10.01
C PRO A 324 8.69 22.31 9.86
N ALA A 325 9.43 22.34 10.96
CA ALA A 325 10.87 22.67 10.94
C ALA A 325 11.73 21.58 10.26
N SER A 326 11.22 20.36 10.16
CA SER A 326 11.85 19.22 9.48
C SER A 326 10.77 18.32 8.91
N HIS A 327 11.05 17.71 7.77
CA HIS A 327 10.17 16.77 7.07
C HIS A 327 10.57 15.30 7.31
N LYS A 328 11.39 15.02 8.33
CA LYS A 328 11.73 13.66 8.75
C LYS A 328 10.51 12.93 9.30
N LEU A 329 10.21 11.78 8.72
CA LEU A 329 9.16 10.88 9.20
C LEU A 329 9.62 10.00 10.38
N ASP A 330 10.92 9.90 10.61
CA ASP A 330 11.54 9.25 11.76
C ASP A 330 12.89 9.94 12.00
N PRO A 331 13.34 10.12 13.27
CA PRO A 331 14.61 10.79 13.57
C PRO A 331 15.84 10.19 12.87
N SER A 332 15.81 8.89 12.56
CA SER A 332 16.91 8.17 11.90
C SER A 332 16.96 8.33 10.38
N LEU A 333 15.91 8.91 9.79
CA LEU A 333 15.78 9.10 8.35
C LEU A 333 16.25 10.50 7.90
N PRO A 334 16.62 10.65 6.62
CA PRO A 334 16.81 11.97 6.02
C PRO A 334 15.48 12.74 5.98
N ASP A 335 15.58 14.07 5.84
CA ASP A 335 14.40 14.86 5.46
C ASP A 335 13.90 14.38 4.09
N LEU A 336 12.57 14.25 3.96
CA LEU A 336 11.97 14.06 2.66
C LEU A 336 12.34 15.25 1.77
N ALA A 337 12.66 14.98 0.49
CA ALA A 337 12.97 16.03 -0.47
C ALA A 337 11.85 17.09 -0.42
N PRO A 338 12.21 18.39 -0.40
CA PRO A 338 11.20 19.42 -0.22
C PRO A 338 10.21 19.39 -1.38
N ASN A 339 8.92 19.23 -1.03
CA ASN A 339 7.84 19.58 -1.94
C ASN A 339 7.93 21.09 -2.25
N ALA A 340 7.50 21.48 -3.45
CA ALA A 340 7.52 22.87 -3.87
C ALA A 340 6.82 23.77 -2.82
N PRO A 341 7.27 25.02 -2.60
CA PRO A 341 6.64 25.91 -1.64
C PRO A 341 5.13 26.02 -1.90
N VAL A 342 4.32 25.91 -0.84
CA VAL A 342 2.84 25.95 -0.90
C VAL A 342 2.38 27.19 -1.67
N PRO A 343 1.84 27.02 -2.90
CA PRO A 343 1.38 28.16 -3.68
C PRO A 343 0.21 28.85 -2.96
N GLY A 344 0.34 30.15 -2.66
CA GLY A 344 -0.73 30.94 -2.03
C GLY A 344 -0.68 31.04 -0.51
N ALA A 345 0.24 30.35 0.18
CA ALA A 345 0.49 30.61 1.60
C ALA A 345 1.09 32.01 1.77
N LYS A 346 0.40 32.91 2.47
CA LYS A 346 0.99 34.19 2.89
C LYS A 346 2.16 33.88 3.81
N LYS A 347 3.38 34.32 3.46
CA LYS A 347 4.51 34.33 4.39
C LYS A 347 4.11 35.15 5.62
N THR A 348 3.79 34.49 6.72
CA THR A 348 3.87 35.10 8.03
C THR A 348 5.35 35.34 8.29
N THR A 349 5.81 36.55 8.00
CA THR A 349 7.11 37.04 8.45
C THR A 349 7.13 36.93 9.97
N ALA A 350 7.83 35.94 10.49
CA ALA A 350 8.20 35.92 11.90
C ALA A 350 8.99 37.21 12.16
N SER A 351 8.37 38.15 12.87
CA SER A 351 9.07 39.30 13.42
C SER A 351 10.06 38.75 14.44
N ALA A 352 11.35 38.72 14.08
CA ALA A 352 12.41 38.66 15.06
C ALA A 352 12.36 39.96 15.86
N SER A 353 11.76 39.92 17.04
CA SER A 353 11.95 40.94 18.07
C SER A 353 13.12 40.51 18.95
N ASN A 354 14.13 41.38 18.94
CA ASN A 354 15.36 41.36 19.74
C ASN A 354 15.12 41.25 21.24
#